data_AF-A0A8I0BQG2-F1
#
_entry.id   AF-A0A8I0BQG2-F1
#
_cell.length_a   1.000
_cell.length_b   1.000
_cell.length_c   1.000
_cell.angle_alpha   90.00
_cell.angle_beta   90.00
_cell.angle_gamma   90.00
#
_symmetry.space_group_name_H-M   'P 1'
#
loop_
_entity.id
_entity.type
_entity.pdbx_description
1 polymer ?
#
loop_
_entity_poly.entity_id
_entity_poly.type
_entity_poly.pdbx_seq_one_letter_code
_entity_poly.pdbx_strand_id
1 'polypeptide(L)'
;MRAQHAFTHYIRDPKNAPRPTDIEERRMNMYRDLLFTNISNVISDAFPVLKQISSEEHWEALCRDFFARHPSHSPYFSEISQEFLQYLQTERHDSPDAKDDFPFMLELAHYEWAELFVAIAEDGDSEQIANTDPLNQVLSVAHTALSLAYTYPVHTISPDVLPTEAPEQPTYLVVHRSDDNRAGFLETTPMTHALLTALADNTELTTNALLIKLANDLQYPNPAIIIEGGLNIVNDFISRGIIVLA
;
A
#
# COMPACT_ATOMS: atom_id res chain seq x y z
N MET A 1 -27.61 -21.82 -3.16
CA MET A 1 -26.38 -21.39 -3.86
C MET A 1 -26.63 -20.67 -5.18
N ARG A 2 -27.33 -21.25 -6.20
CA ARG A 2 -27.56 -20.56 -7.50
C ARG A 2 -28.31 -19.21 -7.40
N ALA A 3 -29.34 -19.13 -6.57
CA ALA A 3 -30.11 -17.89 -6.38
C ALA A 3 -29.28 -16.77 -5.72
N GLN A 4 -28.39 -17.12 -4.79
CA GLN A 4 -27.53 -16.15 -4.08
C GLN A 4 -26.44 -15.60 -5.00
N HIS A 5 -25.87 -16.44 -5.88
CA HIS A 5 -24.91 -15.99 -6.90
C HIS A 5 -25.55 -15.09 -7.97
N ALA A 6 -26.74 -15.47 -8.47
CA ALA A 6 -27.50 -14.63 -9.41
C ALA A 6 -27.92 -13.28 -8.79
N PHE A 7 -28.23 -13.29 -7.49
CA PHE A 7 -28.52 -12.08 -6.72
C PHE A 7 -27.31 -11.15 -6.60
N THR A 8 -26.15 -11.67 -6.16
CA THR A 8 -24.93 -10.87 -6.04
C THR A 8 -24.46 -10.32 -7.39
N HIS A 9 -24.56 -11.13 -8.45
CA HIS A 9 -24.19 -10.71 -9.80
C HIS A 9 -25.11 -9.60 -10.34
N TYR A 10 -26.43 -9.67 -10.09
CA TYR A 10 -27.38 -8.61 -10.46
C TYR A 10 -27.20 -7.32 -9.67
N ILE A 11 -26.83 -7.42 -8.39
CA ILE A 11 -26.52 -6.25 -7.58
C ILE A 11 -25.31 -5.50 -8.15
N ARG A 12 -24.27 -6.21 -8.56
CA ARG A 12 -23.02 -5.63 -9.06
C ARG A 12 -23.11 -5.10 -10.48
N ASP A 13 -23.71 -5.89 -11.38
CA ASP A 13 -23.88 -5.52 -12.78
C ASP A 13 -25.34 -5.69 -13.24
N PRO A 14 -26.22 -4.75 -12.90
CA PRO A 14 -27.64 -4.83 -13.25
C PRO A 14 -27.91 -4.66 -14.74
N LYS A 15 -26.93 -4.18 -15.54
CA LYS A 15 -27.08 -3.99 -16.98
C LYS A 15 -26.84 -5.30 -17.73
N ASN A 16 -25.90 -6.13 -17.27
CA ASN A 16 -25.53 -7.36 -17.96
C ASN A 16 -25.99 -8.65 -17.26
N ALA A 17 -26.47 -8.58 -16.02
CA ALA A 17 -26.96 -9.74 -15.28
C ALA A 17 -28.50 -9.90 -15.32
N PRO A 18 -29.02 -11.14 -15.36
CA PRO A 18 -30.45 -11.40 -15.30
C PRO A 18 -31.00 -11.12 -13.89
N ARG A 19 -32.09 -10.36 -13.83
CA ARG A 19 -32.80 -10.08 -12.58
C ARG A 19 -33.38 -11.37 -11.96
N PRO A 20 -33.15 -11.63 -10.66
CA PRO A 20 -33.86 -12.68 -9.93
C PRO A 20 -35.37 -12.44 -9.91
N THR A 21 -36.17 -13.48 -10.13
CA THR A 21 -37.64 -13.42 -10.12
C THR A 21 -38.24 -13.38 -8.72
N ASP A 22 -37.49 -13.84 -7.72
CA ASP A 22 -38.00 -14.13 -6.38
C ASP A 22 -37.90 -12.94 -5.40
N ILE A 23 -37.39 -11.80 -5.86
CA ILE A 23 -37.16 -10.61 -5.04
C ILE A 23 -37.78 -9.37 -5.69
N GLU A 24 -38.47 -8.57 -4.87
CA GLU A 24 -39.08 -7.31 -5.27
C GLU A 24 -38.03 -6.29 -5.74
N GLU A 25 -38.21 -5.75 -6.95
CA GLU A 25 -37.29 -4.82 -7.61
C GLU A 25 -36.89 -3.63 -6.74
N ARG A 26 -37.86 -3.03 -6.04
CA ARG A 26 -37.63 -1.90 -5.15
C ARG A 26 -36.62 -2.25 -4.04
N ARG A 27 -36.72 -3.44 -3.46
CA ARG A 27 -35.83 -3.88 -2.37
C ARG A 27 -34.42 -4.16 -2.90
N MET A 28 -34.31 -4.71 -4.11
CA MET A 28 -33.02 -4.95 -4.75
C MET A 28 -32.28 -3.65 -5.05
N ASN A 29 -32.98 -2.66 -5.61
CA ASN A 29 -32.38 -1.35 -5.91
C ASN A 29 -31.87 -0.69 -4.62
N MET A 30 -32.69 -0.70 -3.55
CA MET A 30 -32.28 -0.15 -2.26
C MET A 30 -31.05 -0.86 -1.67
N TYR A 31 -30.98 -2.19 -1.76
CA TYR A 31 -29.82 -2.95 -1.26
C TYR A 31 -28.56 -2.68 -2.08
N ARG A 32 -28.68 -2.62 -3.42
CA ARG A 32 -27.58 -2.27 -4.31
C ARG A 32 -27.04 -0.89 -4.01
N ASP A 33 -27.93 0.09 -3.95
CA ASP A 33 -27.53 1.49 -3.74
C ASP A 33 -26.85 1.63 -2.37
N LEU A 34 -27.37 0.97 -1.32
CA LEU A 34 -26.73 0.91 0.00
C LEU A 34 -25.32 0.29 -0.06
N LEU A 35 -25.16 -0.86 -0.72
CA LEU A 35 -23.87 -1.55 -0.78
C LEU A 35 -22.84 -0.75 -1.58
N PHE A 36 -23.25 -0.19 -2.73
CA PHE A 36 -22.40 0.68 -3.53
C PHE A 36 -21.97 1.92 -2.74
N THR A 37 -22.92 2.61 -2.07
CA THR A 37 -22.60 3.79 -1.24
C THR A 37 -21.63 3.43 -0.13
N ASN A 38 -21.83 2.30 0.56
CA ASN A 38 -20.91 1.86 1.60
C ASN A 38 -19.49 1.63 1.06
N ILE A 39 -19.35 0.87 -0.03
CA ILE A 39 -18.05 0.58 -0.66
C ILE A 39 -17.38 1.86 -1.18
N SER A 40 -18.13 2.72 -1.86
CA SER A 40 -17.60 3.99 -2.38
C SER A 40 -17.11 4.91 -1.26
N ASN A 41 -17.78 4.90 -0.10
CA ASN A 41 -17.31 5.63 1.08
C ASN A 41 -16.01 5.02 1.63
N VAL A 42 -15.92 3.68 1.75
CA VAL A 42 -14.67 3.02 2.20
C VAL A 42 -13.49 3.42 1.32
N ILE A 43 -13.65 3.35 0.01
CA ILE A 43 -12.61 3.71 -0.96
C ILE A 43 -12.30 5.20 -0.86
N SER A 44 -13.31 6.05 -0.73
CA SER A 44 -13.11 7.50 -0.57
C SER A 44 -12.30 7.86 0.67
N ASP A 45 -12.52 7.13 1.78
CA ASP A 45 -11.83 7.38 3.04
C ASP A 45 -10.40 6.80 3.02
N ALA A 46 -10.18 5.69 2.30
CA ALA A 46 -8.88 5.03 2.18
C ALA A 46 -7.94 5.68 1.15
N PHE A 47 -8.48 6.37 0.13
CA PHE A 47 -7.71 6.98 -0.97
C PHE A 47 -8.07 8.47 -1.18
N PRO A 48 -7.91 9.31 -0.14
CA PRO A 48 -8.36 10.71 -0.16
C PRO A 48 -7.68 11.57 -1.24
N VAL A 49 -6.38 11.41 -1.47
CA VAL A 49 -5.61 12.16 -2.47
C VAL A 49 -6.01 11.71 -3.86
N LEU A 50 -6.08 10.41 -4.14
CA LEU A 50 -6.53 9.91 -5.45
C LEU A 50 -7.94 10.41 -5.79
N LYS A 51 -8.84 10.43 -4.81
CA LYS A 51 -10.18 11.04 -4.96
C LYS A 51 -10.10 12.54 -5.24
N GLN A 52 -9.25 13.26 -4.51
CA GLN A 52 -9.13 14.71 -4.62
C GLN A 52 -8.61 15.18 -5.98
N ILE A 53 -7.69 14.43 -6.59
CA ILE A 53 -7.12 14.77 -7.90
C ILE A 53 -7.99 14.30 -9.08
N SER A 54 -8.93 13.39 -8.82
CA SER A 54 -9.89 12.90 -9.80
C SER A 54 -11.06 13.87 -9.95
N SER A 55 -11.62 13.98 -11.16
CA SER A 55 -12.93 14.63 -11.30
C SER A 55 -14.02 13.78 -10.62
N GLU A 56 -15.10 14.42 -10.16
CA GLU A 56 -16.22 13.71 -9.53
C GLU A 56 -16.78 12.60 -10.43
N GLU A 57 -16.90 12.88 -11.74
CA GLU A 57 -17.37 11.94 -12.76
C GLU A 57 -16.42 10.73 -12.91
N HIS A 58 -15.11 10.99 -12.99
CA HIS A 58 -14.11 9.93 -13.13
C HIS A 58 -14.02 9.07 -11.87
N TRP A 59 -14.06 9.69 -10.69
CA TRP A 59 -14.03 9.00 -9.41
C TRP A 59 -15.25 8.08 -9.22
N GLU A 60 -16.45 8.58 -9.53
CA GLU A 60 -17.67 7.78 -9.46
C GLU A 60 -17.61 6.61 -10.45
N ALA A 61 -17.13 6.85 -11.67
CA ALA A 61 -16.94 5.80 -12.67
C ALA A 61 -15.96 4.72 -12.17
N LEU A 62 -14.83 5.10 -11.60
CA LEU A 62 -13.84 4.19 -11.02
C LEU A 62 -14.44 3.32 -9.89
N CYS A 63 -15.17 3.93 -8.96
CA CYS A 63 -15.85 3.21 -7.88
C CYS A 63 -16.89 2.21 -8.42
N ARG A 64 -17.65 2.60 -9.46
CA ARG A 64 -18.65 1.74 -10.09
C ARG A 64 -18.01 0.58 -10.84
N ASP A 65 -16.89 0.84 -11.50
CA ASP A 65 -16.11 -0.14 -12.23
C ASP A 65 -15.56 -1.21 -11.29
N PHE A 66 -14.94 -0.79 -10.18
CA PHE A 66 -14.52 -1.69 -9.09
C PHE A 66 -15.69 -2.52 -8.56
N PHE A 67 -16.80 -1.88 -8.19
CA PHE A 67 -17.97 -2.56 -7.62
C PHE A 67 -18.58 -3.61 -8.56
N ALA A 68 -18.53 -3.37 -9.87
CA ALA A 68 -19.08 -4.26 -10.88
C ALA A 68 -18.13 -5.42 -11.21
N ARG A 69 -16.84 -5.14 -11.42
CA ARG A 69 -15.83 -6.11 -11.87
C ARG A 69 -15.26 -6.95 -10.74
N HIS A 70 -14.94 -6.31 -9.62
CA HIS A 70 -14.29 -6.98 -8.51
C HIS A 70 -15.33 -7.56 -7.55
N PRO A 71 -15.42 -8.89 -7.43
CA PRO A 71 -16.34 -9.48 -6.47
C PRO A 71 -15.75 -9.33 -5.06
N SER A 72 -16.02 -8.21 -4.38
CA SER A 72 -15.62 -8.07 -2.98
C SER A 72 -16.24 -9.17 -2.12
N HIS A 73 -15.42 -9.98 -1.46
CA HIS A 73 -15.92 -11.07 -0.62
C HIS A 73 -15.95 -10.67 0.86
N SER A 74 -15.27 -9.57 1.20
CA SER A 74 -15.09 -9.13 2.57
C SER A 74 -16.11 -8.08 3.04
N PRO A 75 -16.61 -8.20 4.29
CA PRO A 75 -17.31 -7.11 4.96
C PRO A 75 -16.36 -6.11 5.68
N TYR A 76 -15.05 -6.34 5.70
CA TYR A 76 -14.10 -5.55 6.49
C TYR A 76 -13.48 -4.40 5.67
N PHE A 77 -13.44 -3.20 6.26
CA PHE A 77 -12.95 -1.98 5.59
C PHE A 77 -11.50 -2.11 5.08
N SER A 78 -10.59 -2.67 5.89
CA SER A 78 -9.19 -2.87 5.52
C SER A 78 -9.05 -3.81 4.31
N GLU A 79 -9.83 -4.89 4.27
CA GLU A 79 -9.83 -5.85 3.16
C GLU A 79 -10.38 -5.20 1.88
N ILE A 80 -11.41 -4.35 1.96
CA ILE A 80 -11.93 -3.63 0.79
C ILE A 80 -10.87 -2.70 0.18
N SER A 81 -10.09 -2.00 1.00
CA SER A 81 -9.01 -1.14 0.49
C SER A 81 -7.92 -1.95 -0.23
N GLN A 82 -7.59 -3.14 0.27
CA GLN A 82 -6.64 -4.04 -0.38
C GLN A 82 -7.20 -4.67 -1.67
N GLU A 83 -8.49 -5.04 -1.68
CA GLU A 83 -9.20 -5.50 -2.87
C GLU A 83 -9.22 -4.42 -3.97
N PHE A 84 -9.36 -3.14 -3.60
CA PHE A 84 -9.28 -2.04 -4.54
C PHE A 84 -7.90 -1.94 -5.22
N LEU A 85 -6.82 -2.10 -4.46
CA LEU A 85 -5.46 -2.18 -5.04
C LEU A 85 -5.33 -3.36 -6.01
N GLN A 86 -5.82 -4.53 -5.62
CA GLN A 86 -5.81 -5.72 -6.46
C GLN A 86 -6.55 -5.45 -7.78
N TYR A 87 -7.73 -4.83 -7.71
CA TYR A 87 -8.50 -4.44 -8.88
C TYR A 87 -7.70 -3.47 -9.79
N LEU A 88 -7.09 -2.42 -9.22
CA LEU A 88 -6.27 -1.47 -10.00
C LEU A 88 -5.12 -2.18 -10.72
N GLN A 89 -4.52 -3.17 -10.07
CA GLN A 89 -3.39 -3.92 -10.61
C GLN A 89 -3.80 -4.93 -11.69
N THR A 90 -4.92 -5.65 -11.51
CA THR A 90 -5.23 -6.83 -12.34
C THR A 90 -6.47 -6.75 -13.20
N GLU A 91 -7.35 -5.77 -13.00
CA GLU A 91 -8.64 -5.72 -13.71
C GLU A 91 -8.89 -4.36 -14.37
N ARG A 92 -8.42 -3.26 -13.75
CA ARG A 92 -8.66 -1.91 -14.26
C ARG A 92 -8.16 -1.72 -15.69
N HIS A 93 -7.00 -2.27 -16.02
CA HIS A 93 -6.37 -2.10 -17.34
C HIS A 93 -7.23 -2.63 -18.51
N ASP A 94 -8.17 -3.56 -18.26
CA ASP A 94 -9.11 -4.07 -19.26
C ASP A 94 -10.36 -3.17 -19.41
N SER A 95 -10.52 -2.15 -18.57
CA SER A 95 -11.63 -1.21 -18.67
C SER A 95 -11.40 -0.18 -19.78
N PRO A 96 -12.41 0.14 -20.62
CA PRO A 96 -12.31 1.21 -21.60
C PRO A 96 -11.96 2.58 -21.02
N ASP A 97 -12.29 2.79 -19.73
CA ASP A 97 -12.05 4.04 -19.02
C ASP A 97 -10.60 4.15 -18.50
N ALA A 98 -9.82 3.07 -18.56
CA ALA A 98 -8.44 3.04 -18.07
C ALA A 98 -7.49 3.97 -18.84
N LYS A 99 -7.87 4.36 -20.06
CA LYS A 99 -7.12 5.33 -20.88
C LYS A 99 -7.07 6.73 -20.26
N ASP A 100 -8.03 7.06 -19.39
CA ASP A 100 -8.16 8.36 -18.75
C ASP A 100 -7.53 8.35 -17.34
N ASP A 101 -6.93 7.23 -16.93
CA ASP A 101 -6.29 7.08 -15.62
C ASP A 101 -4.94 7.79 -15.56
N PHE A 102 -4.56 8.24 -14.36
CA PHE A 102 -3.24 8.76 -14.11
C PHE A 102 -2.17 7.67 -14.25
N PRO A 103 -1.00 7.97 -14.83
CA PRO A 103 0.06 6.96 -15.01
C PRO A 103 0.64 6.45 -13.67
N PHE A 104 0.45 7.21 -12.59
CA PHE A 104 0.89 6.88 -11.23
C PHE A 104 -0.24 6.33 -10.34
N MET A 105 -1.45 6.13 -10.87
CA MET A 105 -2.65 5.85 -10.06
C MET A 105 -2.47 4.65 -9.12
N LEU A 106 -1.92 3.54 -9.61
CA LEU A 106 -1.66 2.35 -8.80
C LEU A 106 -0.62 2.62 -7.70
N GLU A 107 0.45 3.35 -8.03
CA GLU A 107 1.52 3.68 -7.08
C GLU A 107 1.00 4.62 -5.98
N LEU A 108 0.19 5.61 -6.34
CA LEU A 108 -0.45 6.53 -5.40
C LEU A 108 -1.43 5.78 -4.49
N ALA A 109 -2.30 4.94 -5.05
CA ALA A 109 -3.23 4.15 -4.26
C ALA A 109 -2.47 3.24 -3.28
N HIS A 110 -1.39 2.59 -3.73
CA HIS A 110 -0.57 1.75 -2.86
C HIS A 110 0.08 2.55 -1.72
N TYR A 111 0.51 3.79 -2.00
CA TYR A 111 1.07 4.68 -0.99
C TYR A 111 0.04 5.08 0.08
N GLU A 112 -1.16 5.51 -0.34
CA GLU A 112 -2.24 5.86 0.61
C GLU A 112 -2.68 4.66 1.44
N TRP A 113 -2.78 3.47 0.82
CA TRP A 113 -3.05 2.23 1.54
C TRP A 113 -1.93 1.89 2.54
N ALA A 114 -0.66 2.10 2.19
CA ALA A 114 0.46 1.82 3.08
C ALA A 114 0.38 2.68 4.35
N GLU A 115 -0.02 3.96 4.24
CA GLU A 115 -0.24 4.83 5.40
C GLU A 115 -1.38 4.30 6.30
N LEU A 116 -2.50 3.86 5.71
CA LEU A 116 -3.58 3.24 6.45
C LEU A 116 -3.13 1.93 7.12
N PHE A 117 -2.41 1.09 6.40
CA PHE A 117 -1.92 -0.21 6.86
C PHE A 117 -1.02 -0.05 8.09
N VAL A 118 0.02 0.79 8.02
CA VAL A 118 0.94 0.98 9.16
C VAL A 118 0.23 1.64 10.35
N ALA A 119 -0.77 2.49 10.11
CA ALA A 119 -1.53 3.10 11.19
C ALA A 119 -2.28 2.07 12.04
N ILE A 120 -2.79 1.00 11.42
CA ILE A 120 -3.59 -0.04 12.09
C ILE A 120 -2.84 -1.33 12.38
N ALA A 121 -1.60 -1.48 11.89
CA ALA A 121 -0.79 -2.67 12.11
C ALA A 121 -0.61 -2.96 13.60
N GLU A 122 -0.64 -4.24 13.98
CA GLU A 122 -0.31 -4.65 15.35
C GLU A 122 1.21 -4.60 15.53
N ASP A 123 1.66 -4.12 16.70
CA ASP A 123 3.07 -4.23 17.06
C ASP A 123 3.42 -5.72 17.23
N GLY A 124 4.62 -6.14 16.80
CA GLY A 124 5.07 -7.50 17.02
C GLY A 124 5.29 -7.83 18.50
N ASP A 125 4.96 -9.08 18.90
CA ASP A 125 5.09 -9.59 20.28
C ASP A 125 6.50 -9.42 20.90
N SER A 126 7.53 -9.30 20.06
CA SER A 126 8.94 -9.24 20.42
C SER A 126 9.66 -7.94 20.02
N GLU A 127 8.94 -6.89 19.63
CA GLU A 127 9.52 -5.60 19.23
C GLU A 127 10.18 -4.86 20.42
N GLN A 128 11.30 -5.41 20.89
CA GLN A 128 12.16 -4.81 21.89
C GLN A 128 13.15 -3.89 21.18
N ILE A 129 13.38 -2.71 21.78
CA ILE A 129 14.38 -1.76 21.30
C ILE A 129 15.74 -2.45 21.35
N ALA A 130 16.42 -2.49 20.20
CA ALA A 130 17.76 -3.02 20.05
C ALA A 130 18.70 -2.46 21.13
N ASN A 131 19.39 -3.36 21.83
CA ASN A 131 20.32 -3.01 22.90
C ASN A 131 21.62 -2.39 22.34
N THR A 132 22.50 -1.90 23.22
CA THR A 132 23.72 -1.08 22.99
C THR A 132 24.74 -1.50 21.90
N ASP A 133 24.53 -2.59 21.16
CA ASP A 133 25.36 -3.04 20.03
C ASP A 133 24.52 -3.63 18.87
N PRO A 134 23.94 -2.80 18.01
CA PRO A 134 23.10 -3.24 16.89
C PRO A 134 23.82 -4.11 15.86
N LEU A 135 25.14 -3.95 15.68
CA LEU A 135 25.89 -4.69 14.66
C LEU A 135 25.88 -6.21 14.90
N ASN A 136 25.89 -6.62 16.16
CA ASN A 136 25.95 -8.02 16.56
C ASN A 136 24.56 -8.63 16.86
N GLN A 137 23.49 -7.88 16.57
CA GLN A 137 22.11 -8.33 16.77
C GLN A 137 21.49 -8.77 15.45
N VAL A 138 20.49 -9.65 15.55
CA VAL A 138 19.61 -9.98 14.44
C VAL A 138 18.46 -8.98 14.49
N LEU A 139 18.42 -8.09 13.51
CA LEU A 139 17.41 -7.04 13.41
C LEU A 139 16.52 -7.29 12.21
N SER A 140 15.26 -6.86 12.33
CA SER A 140 14.27 -6.89 11.27
C SER A 140 13.58 -5.52 11.14
N VAL A 141 12.85 -5.32 10.04
CA VAL A 141 11.94 -4.19 9.88
C VAL A 141 10.69 -4.44 10.73
N ALA A 142 10.21 -3.42 11.44
CA ALA A 142 9.01 -3.53 12.27
C ALA A 142 7.76 -3.81 11.42
N HIS A 143 6.75 -4.47 11.98
CA HIS A 143 5.47 -4.71 11.29
C HIS A 143 4.72 -3.41 10.96
N THR A 144 5.07 -2.34 11.66
CA THR A 144 4.53 -1.00 11.53
C THR A 144 5.34 -0.12 10.57
N ALA A 145 6.26 -0.70 9.79
CA ALA A 145 7.07 -0.01 8.80
C ALA A 145 7.13 -0.76 7.46
N LEU A 146 7.09 -0.02 6.36
CA LEU A 146 7.16 -0.53 4.99
C LEU A 146 8.23 0.25 4.20
N SER A 147 9.18 -0.48 3.62
CA SER A 147 10.16 0.05 2.68
C SER A 147 9.61 -0.04 1.25
N LEU A 148 9.40 1.09 0.60
CA LEU A 148 8.66 1.20 -0.65
C LEU A 148 9.50 1.89 -1.72
N ALA A 149 9.33 1.47 -2.97
CA ALA A 149 9.96 2.07 -4.13
C ALA A 149 8.90 2.34 -5.19
N TYR A 150 8.89 3.57 -5.70
CA TYR A 150 7.91 4.06 -6.67
C TYR A 150 8.62 4.68 -7.86
N THR A 151 8.02 4.55 -9.05
CA THR A 151 8.48 5.27 -10.22
C THR A 151 8.21 6.76 -10.05
N TYR A 152 7.03 7.12 -9.54
CA TYR A 152 6.58 8.48 -9.36
C TYR A 152 6.78 8.96 -7.91
N PRO A 153 6.96 10.27 -7.68
CA PRO A 153 7.07 10.85 -6.34
C PRO A 153 5.70 10.98 -5.69
N VAL A 154 5.06 9.84 -5.41
CA VAL A 154 3.67 9.73 -4.94
C VAL A 154 3.36 10.58 -3.71
N HIS A 155 4.32 10.71 -2.78
CA HIS A 155 4.22 11.53 -1.57
C HIS A 155 4.12 13.05 -1.84
N THR A 156 4.36 13.50 -3.08
CA THR A 156 4.26 14.91 -3.49
C THR A 156 3.01 15.21 -4.31
N ILE A 157 2.27 14.17 -4.72
CA ILE A 157 1.13 14.31 -5.61
C ILE A 157 0.00 15.05 -4.91
N SER A 158 -0.57 16.02 -5.61
CA SER A 158 -1.66 16.88 -5.13
C SER A 158 -2.40 17.46 -6.34
N PRO A 159 -3.53 18.15 -6.15
CA PRO A 159 -4.22 18.80 -7.27
C PRO A 159 -3.35 19.78 -8.07
N ASP A 160 -2.31 20.34 -7.44
CA ASP A 160 -1.37 21.28 -8.06
C ASP A 160 -0.15 20.57 -8.69
N VAL A 161 0.07 19.29 -8.39
CA VAL A 161 1.25 18.51 -8.82
C VAL A 161 0.80 17.15 -9.35
N LEU A 162 0.57 17.09 -10.67
CA LEU A 162 0.12 15.90 -11.39
C LEU A 162 1.15 15.50 -12.47
N PRO A 163 2.16 14.67 -12.14
CA PRO A 163 3.20 14.29 -13.10
C PRO A 163 2.61 13.44 -14.23
N THR A 164 2.86 13.85 -15.47
CA THR A 164 2.44 13.11 -16.67
C THR A 164 3.52 12.18 -17.22
N GLU A 165 4.77 12.37 -16.80
CA GLU A 165 5.92 11.57 -17.20
C GLU A 165 6.68 11.07 -15.97
N ALA A 166 7.24 9.87 -16.08
CA ALA A 166 8.08 9.30 -15.04
C ALA A 166 9.38 10.10 -14.90
N PRO A 167 9.83 10.42 -13.66
CA PRO A 167 11.14 11.03 -13.44
C PRO A 167 12.28 10.07 -13.82
N GLU A 168 13.48 10.62 -14.01
CA GLU A 168 14.67 9.81 -14.31
C GLU A 168 15.08 8.87 -13.18
N GLN A 169 14.76 9.24 -11.94
CA GLN A 169 15.12 8.49 -10.73
C GLN A 169 13.85 8.08 -9.98
N PRO A 170 13.78 6.82 -9.52
CA PRO A 170 12.67 6.38 -8.69
C PRO A 170 12.70 7.05 -7.31
N THR A 171 11.54 7.08 -6.68
CA THR A 171 11.35 7.58 -5.31
C THR A 171 11.38 6.42 -4.33
N TYR A 172 12.20 6.51 -3.28
CA TYR A 172 12.26 5.52 -2.21
C TYR A 172 11.70 6.09 -0.93
N LEU A 173 10.72 5.42 -0.35
CA LEU A 173 10.04 5.86 0.87
C LEU A 173 10.12 4.78 1.93
N VAL A 174 10.12 5.22 3.19
CA VAL A 174 9.79 4.36 4.32
C VAL A 174 8.53 4.93 4.94
N VAL A 175 7.42 4.21 4.82
CA VAL A 175 6.16 4.55 5.47
C VAL A 175 6.15 3.83 6.81
N HIS A 176 5.97 4.54 7.91
CA HIS A 176 6.04 3.95 9.25
C HIS A 176 5.06 4.60 10.22
N ARG A 177 4.68 3.86 11.26
CA ARG A 177 4.02 4.45 12.43
C ARG A 177 5.09 5.02 13.36
N SER A 178 4.93 6.28 13.75
CA SER A 178 5.79 6.91 14.74
C SER A 178 5.29 6.70 16.16
N ASP A 179 6.10 7.04 17.17
CA ASP A 179 5.82 6.83 18.60
C ASP A 179 4.51 7.47 19.09
N ASP A 180 3.98 8.47 18.38
CA ASP A 180 2.68 9.09 18.69
C ASP A 180 1.47 8.38 18.03
N ASN A 181 1.70 7.19 17.48
CA ASN A 181 0.74 6.37 16.74
C ASN A 181 0.19 7.01 15.45
N ARG A 182 0.95 7.92 14.83
CA ARG A 182 0.61 8.46 13.51
C ARG A 182 1.46 7.81 12.43
N ALA A 183 0.82 7.46 11.32
CA ALA A 183 1.51 7.15 10.08
C ALA A 183 2.26 8.39 9.58
N GLY A 184 3.47 8.16 9.09
CA GLY A 184 4.30 9.15 8.42
C GLY A 184 5.24 8.47 7.43
N PHE A 185 6.03 9.28 6.74
CA PHE A 185 7.00 8.77 5.79
C PHE A 185 8.34 9.48 5.89
N LEU A 186 9.38 8.80 5.41
CA LEU A 186 10.70 9.37 5.16
C LEU A 186 11.08 9.09 3.72
N GLU A 187 11.54 10.11 3.00
CA GLU A 187 12.23 9.89 1.73
C GLU A 187 13.63 9.36 2.00
N THR A 188 14.03 8.32 1.28
CA THR A 188 15.27 7.59 1.51
C THR A 188 16.07 7.42 0.22
N THR A 189 17.26 6.83 0.35
CA THR A 189 18.14 6.54 -0.81
C THR A 189 17.95 5.11 -1.30
N PRO A 190 18.33 4.79 -2.55
CA PRO A 190 18.34 3.41 -3.04
C PRO A 190 19.11 2.45 -2.12
N MET A 191 20.20 2.94 -1.51
CA MET A 191 21.01 2.17 -0.56
C MET A 191 20.25 1.88 0.73
N THR A 192 19.51 2.86 1.25
CA THR A 192 18.69 2.70 2.46
C THR A 192 17.54 1.72 2.20
N HIS A 193 16.89 1.84 1.04
CA HIS A 193 15.86 0.89 0.62
C HIS A 193 16.43 -0.53 0.53
N ALA A 194 17.60 -0.72 -0.11
CA ALA A 194 18.24 -2.03 -0.21
C ALA A 194 18.61 -2.63 1.16
N LEU A 195 19.06 -1.80 2.11
CA LEU A 195 19.31 -2.20 3.50
C LEU A 195 18.03 -2.69 4.18
N LEU A 196 16.94 -1.93 4.09
CA LEU A 196 15.65 -2.31 4.67
C LEU A 196 15.07 -3.56 4.03
N THR A 197 15.18 -3.71 2.71
CA THR A 197 14.75 -4.91 2.00
C THR A 197 15.57 -6.14 2.42
N ALA A 198 16.86 -5.97 2.71
CA ALA A 198 17.69 -7.05 3.23
C ALA A 198 17.37 -7.40 4.69
N LEU A 199 16.94 -6.42 5.49
CA LEU A 199 16.50 -6.61 6.87
C LEU A 199 15.07 -7.15 6.97
N ALA A 200 14.24 -6.95 5.96
CA ALA A 200 12.87 -7.44 5.94
C ALA A 200 12.86 -8.96 6.18
N ASP A 201 12.11 -9.39 7.18
CA ASP A 201 11.98 -10.79 7.61
C ASP A 201 13.33 -11.48 8.00
N ASN A 202 14.37 -10.69 8.29
CA ASN A 202 15.66 -11.25 8.70
C ASN A 202 15.56 -11.80 10.13
N THR A 203 15.69 -13.11 10.26
CA THR A 203 15.65 -13.83 11.55
C THR A 203 16.94 -14.58 11.88
N GLU A 204 17.94 -14.52 10.99
CA GLU A 204 19.14 -15.35 11.08
C GLU A 204 20.44 -14.56 11.12
N LEU A 205 20.58 -13.53 10.29
CA LEU A 205 21.86 -12.84 10.12
C LEU A 205 21.98 -11.68 11.09
N THR A 206 23.18 -11.54 11.65
CA THR A 206 23.54 -10.30 12.36
C THR A 206 23.57 -9.13 11.38
N THR A 207 23.25 -7.93 11.86
CA THR A 207 23.29 -6.70 11.05
C THR A 207 24.65 -6.50 10.38
N ASN A 208 25.75 -6.82 11.05
CA ASN A 208 27.09 -6.76 10.46
C ASN A 208 27.26 -7.73 9.28
N ALA A 209 26.83 -8.99 9.43
CA ALA A 209 26.92 -9.98 8.35
C ALA A 209 26.08 -9.57 7.13
N LEU A 210 24.90 -8.99 7.39
CA LEU A 210 24.01 -8.48 6.36
C LEU A 210 24.59 -7.26 5.62
N LEU A 211 25.17 -6.30 6.34
CA LEU A 211 25.85 -5.14 5.74
C LEU A 211 27.06 -5.55 4.88
N ILE A 212 27.83 -6.54 5.34
CA ILE A 212 28.93 -7.12 4.54
C ILE A 212 28.39 -7.77 3.27
N LYS A 213 27.32 -8.56 3.37
CA LYS A 213 26.67 -9.18 2.21
C LYS A 213 26.18 -8.13 1.22
N LEU A 214 25.48 -7.10 1.70
CA LEU A 214 24.97 -6.00 0.88
C LEU A 214 26.11 -5.24 0.16
N ALA A 215 27.20 -4.95 0.86
CA ALA A 215 28.37 -4.30 0.27
C ALA A 215 28.98 -5.12 -0.88
N ASN A 216 29.04 -6.45 -0.73
CA ASN A 216 29.54 -7.37 -1.75
C ASN A 216 28.58 -7.47 -2.94
N ASP A 217 27.28 -7.62 -2.69
CA ASP A 217 26.26 -7.77 -3.73
C ASP A 217 26.16 -6.52 -4.61
N LEU A 218 26.30 -5.33 -4.02
CA LEU A 218 26.32 -4.05 -4.73
C LEU A 218 27.68 -3.69 -5.35
N GLN A 219 28.69 -4.57 -5.22
CA GLN A 219 30.05 -4.38 -5.73
C GLN A 219 30.68 -3.03 -5.33
N TYR A 220 30.39 -2.57 -4.11
CA TYR A 220 30.84 -1.26 -3.67
C TYR A 220 32.36 -1.26 -3.43
N PRO A 221 33.10 -0.24 -3.91
CA PRO A 221 34.57 -0.25 -3.87
C PRO A 221 35.16 -0.16 -2.45
N ASN A 222 34.38 0.24 -1.44
CA ASN A 222 34.82 0.32 -0.06
C ASN A 222 33.74 -0.19 0.93
N PRO A 223 33.76 -1.49 1.28
CA PRO A 223 32.79 -2.08 2.20
C PRO A 223 32.75 -1.43 3.60
N ALA A 224 33.87 -0.86 4.07
CA ALA A 224 33.92 -0.23 5.39
C ALA A 224 32.99 1.00 5.49
N ILE A 225 32.89 1.79 4.41
CA ILE A 225 32.00 2.97 4.34
C ILE A 225 30.53 2.52 4.37
N ILE A 226 30.20 1.40 3.72
CA ILE A 226 28.85 0.84 3.74
C ILE A 226 28.47 0.37 5.14
N ILE A 227 29.39 -0.25 5.86
CA ILE A 227 29.13 -0.72 7.22
C ILE A 227 28.93 0.47 8.17
N GLU A 228 29.79 1.48 8.11
CA GLU A 228 29.66 2.68 8.96
C GLU A 228 28.39 3.48 8.65
N GLY A 229 28.13 3.74 7.36
CA GLY A 229 26.91 4.43 6.93
C GLY A 229 25.65 3.64 7.24
N GLY A 230 25.69 2.32 7.02
CA GLY A 230 24.60 1.41 7.34
C GLY A 230 24.29 1.38 8.83
N LEU A 231 25.31 1.36 9.70
CA LEU A 231 25.12 1.41 11.15
C LEU A 231 24.46 2.73 11.59
N ASN A 232 24.83 3.86 10.99
CA ASN A 232 24.19 5.14 11.32
C ASN A 232 22.69 5.13 10.95
N ILE A 233 22.34 4.58 9.78
CA ILE A 233 20.94 4.42 9.35
C ILE A 233 20.20 3.47 10.30
N VAL A 234 20.81 2.33 10.65
CA VAL A 234 20.21 1.36 11.57
C VAL A 234 19.92 2.01 12.92
N ASN A 235 20.85 2.78 13.48
CA ASN A 235 20.64 3.48 14.75
C ASN A 235 19.51 4.52 14.68
N ASP A 236 19.46 5.34 13.62
CA ASP A 236 18.37 6.31 13.44
C ASP A 236 17.02 5.59 13.32
N PHE A 237 16.95 4.51 12.56
CA PHE A 237 15.71 3.76 12.35
C PHE A 237 15.26 2.95 13.56
N ILE A 238 16.18 2.47 14.41
CA ILE A 238 15.84 1.93 15.75
C ILE A 238 15.18 3.03 16.59
N SER A 239 15.72 4.25 16.57
CA SER A 239 15.15 5.37 17.37
C SER A 239 13.77 5.83 16.90
N ARG A 240 13.37 5.43 15.69
CA ARG A 240 12.06 5.74 15.07
C ARG A 240 11.09 4.57 15.08
N GLY A 241 11.47 3.43 15.66
CA GLY A 241 10.67 2.20 15.64
C GLY A 241 10.57 1.52 14.28
N ILE A 242 11.39 1.90 13.30
CA ILE A 242 11.38 1.31 11.94
C ILE A 242 12.14 -0.02 11.92
N ILE A 243 13.21 -0.12 12.71
CA ILE A 243 14.02 -1.34 12.87
C ILE A 243 13.92 -1.80 14.33
N VAL A 244 13.69 -3.11 14.49
CA VAL A 244 13.46 -3.78 15.77
C VAL A 244 14.30 -5.05 15.85
N LEU A 245 14.40 -5.63 17.04
CA LEU A 245 14.90 -6.99 17.18
C LEU A 245 13.98 -7.98 16.45
N ALA A 246 14.58 -8.92 15.73
CA ALA A 246 13.87 -9.98 15.01
C ALA A 246 13.26 -11.03 15.94
#